data_AF-A0A448ML59-F1
#
_entry.id   AF-A0A448ML59-F1
#
_cell.length_a   1.000
_cell.length_b   1.000
_cell.length_c   1.000
_cell.angle_alpha   90.00
_cell.angle_beta   90.00
_cell.angle_gamma   90.00
#
_symmetry.space_group_name_H-M   'P 1'
#
loop_
_entity.id
_entity.type
_entity.pdbx_description
1 polymer ?
#
loop_
_entity_poly.entity_id
_entity_poly.type
_entity_poly.pdbx_seq_one_letter_code
_entity_poly.pdbx_strand_id
1 'polypeptide(L)'
;MVGRGALNIPNLSRVLKSNVPKMPWSEIQMILQKYAEMENSHDSGFYHVARIKQWLRYLNKEYDEANIVFEKIKTCQTAEDLRQRLNQDM
;
A
#
# COMPACT_ATOMS: atom_id res chain seq x y z
N MET A 1 -18.82 7.69 10.38
CA MET A 1 -17.36 7.62 10.62
C MET A 1 -16.77 6.61 9.64
N VAL A 2 -15.67 6.94 8.94
CA VAL A 2 -15.00 6.01 8.03
C VAL A 2 -13.83 5.37 8.78
N GLY A 3 -13.87 4.05 8.94
CA GLY A 3 -12.81 3.27 9.59
C GLY A 3 -11.99 2.48 8.56
N ARG A 4 -12.04 1.15 8.65
CA ARG A 4 -11.26 0.23 7.80
C ARG A 4 -11.51 0.38 6.29
N GLY A 5 -12.69 0.86 5.90
CA GLY A 5 -13.02 1.08 4.49
C GLY A 5 -12.06 2.04 3.77
N ALA A 6 -11.48 3.02 4.48
CA ALA A 6 -10.50 3.94 3.90
C ALA A 6 -9.17 3.27 3.56
N LEU A 7 -8.81 2.17 4.24
CA LEU A 7 -7.61 1.38 3.92
C LEU A 7 -7.86 0.44 2.74
N ASN A 8 -9.08 -0.08 2.62
CA ASN A 8 -9.47 -0.92 1.49
C ASN A 8 -9.58 -0.09 0.19
N ILE A 9 -10.13 1.13 0.26
CA ILE A 9 -10.34 2.02 -0.88
C ILE A 9 -9.70 3.38 -0.54
N PRO A 10 -8.47 3.68 -1.01
CA PRO A 10 -7.74 4.88 -0.58
C PRO A 10 -8.46 6.20 -0.87
N ASN A 11 -9.27 6.27 -1.94
CA ASN A 11 -10.07 7.43 -2.29
C ASN A 11 -11.54 7.36 -1.80
N LEU A 12 -11.87 6.51 -0.81
CA LEU A 12 -13.24 6.22 -0.37
C LEU A 12 -14.07 7.47 -0.08
N SER A 13 -13.48 8.52 0.49
CA SER A 13 -14.18 9.77 0.78
C SER A 13 -14.75 10.43 -0.48
N ARG A 14 -14.03 10.37 -1.61
CA ARG A 14 -14.48 10.90 -2.90
C ARG A 14 -15.51 9.97 -3.54
N VAL A 15 -15.33 8.66 -3.42
CA VAL A 15 -16.31 7.66 -3.90
C VAL A 15 -17.66 7.91 -3.23
N LEU A 16 -17.70 8.07 -1.91
CA LEU A 16 -18.94 8.30 -1.16
C LEU A 16 -19.58 9.67 -1.44
N LYS A 17 -18.77 10.73 -1.58
CA LYS A 17 -19.30 12.10 -1.74
C LYS A 17 -19.69 12.45 -3.17
N SER A 18 -18.99 11.89 -4.14
CA SER A 18 -19.04 12.35 -5.53
C SER A 18 -19.22 11.22 -6.53
N ASN A 19 -19.45 9.99 -6.05
CA ASN A 19 -19.67 8.80 -6.87
C ASN A 19 -18.60 8.57 -7.95
N VAL A 20 -17.35 8.96 -7.66
CA VAL A 20 -16.22 8.72 -8.55
C VAL A 20 -15.79 7.25 -8.47
N PRO A 21 -15.12 6.71 -9.51
CA PRO A 21 -14.55 5.37 -9.44
C PRO A 21 -13.56 5.20 -8.29
N LYS A 22 -13.40 3.94 -7.84
CA LYS A 22 -12.32 3.57 -6.92
C LYS A 22 -10.98 3.89 -7.57
N MET A 23 -9.99 4.27 -6.75
CA MET A 23 -8.65 4.60 -7.21
C MET A 23 -8.05 3.44 -8.02
N PRO A 24 -7.54 3.69 -9.23
CA PRO A 24 -6.93 2.62 -10.03
C PRO A 24 -5.66 2.09 -9.35
N TRP A 25 -5.35 0.81 -9.61
CA TRP A 25 -4.20 0.14 -8.99
C TRP A 25 -2.87 0.86 -9.23
N SER A 26 -2.66 1.41 -10.43
CA SER A 26 -1.46 2.18 -10.77
C SER A 26 -1.23 3.38 -9.84
N GLU A 27 -2.30 4.07 -9.42
CA GLU A 27 -2.20 5.15 -8.44
C GLU A 27 -1.88 4.63 -7.03
N ILE A 28 -2.43 3.47 -6.66
CA ILE A 28 -2.14 2.82 -5.37
C ILE A 28 -0.66 2.41 -5.30
N GLN A 29 -0.10 1.86 -6.38
CA GLN A 29 1.32 1.51 -6.46
C GLN A 29 2.22 2.72 -6.21
N MET A 30 1.93 3.86 -6.84
CA MET A 30 2.67 5.11 -6.60
C MET A 30 2.60 5.56 -5.14
N ILE A 31 1.43 5.41 -4.49
CA ILE A 31 1.27 5.74 -3.06
C ILE A 31 2.09 4.79 -2.18
N LEU A 32 2.08 3.49 -2.47
CA LEU A 32 2.86 2.51 -1.71
C LEU A 32 4.37 2.75 -1.85
N GLN A 33 4.85 3.06 -3.05
CA GLN A 33 6.25 3.42 -3.32
C GLN A 33 6.64 4.69 -2.55
N LYS A 34 5.86 5.77 -2.69
CA LYS A 34 6.09 7.01 -1.95
C LYS A 34 6.10 6.78 -0.44
N TYR A 35 5.20 5.94 0.07
CA TYR A 35 5.14 5.61 1.49
C TYR A 35 6.35 4.77 1.96
N ALA A 36 6.96 3.96 1.10
CA ALA A 36 8.19 3.23 1.41
C ALA A 36 9.45 4.12 1.46
N GLU A 37 9.39 5.30 0.83
CA GLU A 37 10.48 6.29 0.78
C GLU A 37 10.39 7.35 1.89
N MET A 38 9.23 7.49 2.55
CA MET A 38 9.07 8.47 3.62
C MET A 38 10.02 8.18 4.79
N GLU A 39 10.74 9.19 5.26
CA GLU A 39 11.53 9.08 6.48
C GLU A 39 10.63 8.89 7.70
N ASN A 40 11.03 7.96 8.57
CA ASN A 40 10.44 7.80 9.88
C ASN A 40 11.57 7.81 10.92
N SER A 41 11.73 8.95 11.59
CA SER A 41 12.77 9.16 12.61
C SER A 41 12.67 8.24 13.83
N HIS A 42 11.53 7.56 14.00
CA HIS A 42 11.30 6.60 15.08
C HIS A 42 11.31 5.15 14.58
N ASP A 43 11.70 4.90 13.33
CA ASP A 43 11.76 3.55 12.79
C ASP A 43 12.95 2.77 13.37
N SER A 44 12.65 1.61 13.94
CA SER A 44 13.66 0.64 14.38
C SER A 44 14.19 -0.24 13.22
N GLY A 45 13.76 0.02 11.98
CA GLY A 45 14.25 -0.59 10.74
C GLY A 45 13.21 -1.44 9.99
N PHE A 46 12.02 -1.66 10.56
CA PHE A 46 11.01 -2.58 10.02
C PHE A 46 9.64 -1.92 9.79
N TYR A 47 9.49 -0.63 10.10
CA TYR A 47 8.19 0.03 10.07
C TYR A 47 7.52 -0.06 8.70
N HIS A 48 8.22 0.35 7.65
CA HIS A 48 7.64 0.37 6.30
C HIS A 48 7.28 -1.03 5.81
N VAL A 49 8.13 -2.02 6.10
CA VAL A 49 7.89 -3.44 5.78
C VAL A 49 6.60 -3.92 6.44
N ALA A 50 6.45 -3.68 7.75
CA ALA A 50 5.27 -4.10 8.49
C ALA A 50 4.00 -3.39 8.02
N ARG A 51 4.07 -2.07 7.82
CA ARG A 51 2.91 -1.24 7.45
C ARG A 51 2.44 -1.48 6.03
N ILE A 52 3.35 -1.64 5.08
CA ILE A 52 2.97 -1.95 3.69
C ILE A 52 2.37 -3.35 3.60
N LYS A 53 2.98 -4.37 4.24
CA LYS A 53 2.39 -5.72 4.33
C LYS A 53 0.98 -5.67 4.94
N GLN A 54 0.82 -4.91 6.02
CA GLN A 54 -0.47 -4.71 6.67
C GLN A 54 -1.49 -4.04 5.72
N TRP A 55 -1.10 -2.98 5.02
CA TRP A 55 -2.00 -2.26 4.12
C TRP A 55 -2.41 -3.11 2.92
N LEU A 56 -1.49 -3.88 2.33
CA LEU A 56 -1.82 -4.83 1.26
C LEU A 56 -2.89 -5.84 1.67
N ARG A 57 -2.93 -6.28 2.95
CA ARG A 57 -4.01 -7.13 3.45
C ARG A 57 -5.38 -6.44 3.46
N TYR A 58 -5.44 -5.13 3.66
CA TYR A 58 -6.68 -4.37 3.52
C TYR A 58 -7.06 -4.17 2.05
N LEU A 59 -6.10 -3.80 1.21
CA LEU A 59 -6.30 -3.58 -0.23
C LEU A 59 -6.78 -4.85 -0.96
N ASN A 60 -6.32 -6.04 -0.53
CA ASN A 60 -6.72 -7.32 -1.12
C ASN A 60 -8.23 -7.62 -1.03
N LYS A 61 -9.02 -6.81 -0.32
CA LYS A 61 -10.48 -6.91 -0.35
C LYS A 61 -11.11 -6.30 -1.60
N GLU A 62 -10.39 -5.43 -2.28
CA GLU A 62 -10.91 -4.61 -3.38
C GLU A 62 -10.02 -4.66 -4.63
N TYR A 63 -8.75 -5.09 -4.50
CA TYR A 63 -7.76 -5.16 -5.57
C TYR A 63 -7.00 -6.49 -5.52
N ASP A 64 -7.18 -7.34 -6.53
CA ASP A 64 -6.51 -8.64 -6.62
C ASP A 64 -4.99 -8.49 -6.77
N GLU A 65 -4.54 -7.40 -7.41
CA GLU A 65 -3.13 -7.05 -7.60
C GLU A 65 -2.41 -6.86 -6.25
N ALA A 66 -3.13 -6.52 -5.18
CA ALA A 66 -2.55 -6.41 -3.85
C ALA A 66 -1.99 -7.75 -3.36
N ASN A 67 -2.61 -8.87 -3.73
CA ASN A 67 -2.09 -10.19 -3.38
C ASN A 67 -0.78 -10.49 -4.14
N ILE A 68 -0.70 -10.09 -5.42
CA ILE A 68 0.52 -10.26 -6.25
C ILE A 68 1.69 -9.52 -5.60
N VAL A 69 1.49 -8.24 -5.25
CA VAL A 69 2.53 -7.44 -4.59
C VAL A 69 2.85 -7.98 -3.21
N PHE A 70 1.84 -8.43 -2.43
CA PHE A 70 2.07 -9.03 -1.13
C PHE A 70 2.99 -10.25 -1.23
N GLU A 71 2.72 -11.17 -2.17
CA GLU A 71 3.54 -12.36 -2.38
C GLU A 71 4.97 -12.02 -2.79
N LYS A 72 5.17 -10.95 -3.58
CA LYS A 72 6.50 -10.45 -3.96
C LYS A 72 7.32 -9.96 -2.76
N ILE A 73 6.68 -9.27 -1.82
CA ILE A 73 7.36 -8.63 -0.68
C ILE A 73 7.28 -9.42 0.63
N LYS A 74 6.56 -10.55 0.68
CA LYS A 74 6.30 -11.28 1.94
C LYS A 74 7.57 -11.67 2.68
N THR A 75 8.64 -11.97 1.94
CA THR A 75 9.95 -12.35 2.48
C THR A 75 10.87 -11.16 2.78
N CYS A 76 10.50 -9.92 2.41
CA CYS A 76 11.31 -8.74 2.68
C CYS A 76 11.48 -8.52 4.18
N GLN A 77 12.71 -8.22 4.58
CA GLN A 77 13.07 -7.91 5.97
C GLN A 77 13.65 -6.51 6.13
N THR A 78 14.05 -5.84 5.05
CA THR A 78 14.63 -4.50 5.11
C THR A 78 13.81 -3.50 4.30
N ALA A 79 13.87 -2.23 4.69
CA ALA A 79 13.25 -1.14 3.94
C ALA A 79 13.85 -1.01 2.53
N GLU A 80 15.15 -1.32 2.36
CA GLU A 80 15.82 -1.27 1.06
C GLU A 80 15.32 -2.36 0.10
N ASP A 81 15.24 -3.63 0.55
CA ASP A 81 14.69 -4.73 -0.26
C ASP A 81 13.22 -4.46 -0.61
N LEU A 82 12.44 -3.88 0.32
CA LEU A 82 11.08 -3.45 0.06
C LEU A 82 10.99 -2.42 -1.08
N ARG A 83 11.80 -1.36 -1.03
CA ARG A 83 11.83 -0.31 -2.07
C ARG A 83 12.21 -0.89 -3.42
N GLN A 84 13.25 -1.71 -3.47
CA GLN A 84 13.70 -2.35 -4.71
C GLN A 84 12.60 -3.21 -5.34
N ARG A 85 11.91 -4.04 -4.55
CA ARG A 85 10.83 -4.90 -5.08
C ARG A 85 9.59 -4.12 -5.50
N LEU A 86 9.24 -3.04 -4.81
CA LEU A 86 8.11 -2.19 -5.20
C LEU A 86 8.37 -1.41 -6.50
N ASN A 87 9.64 -1.16 -6.84
CA ASN A 87 10.04 -0.41 -8.03
C ASN A 87 10.35 -1.30 -9.26
N GLN A 88 10.41 -2.63 -9.09
CA GLN A 88 10.80 -3.57 -10.16
C GLN A 88 9.72 -3.84 -11.24
N ASP A 89 8.49 -3.32 -11.14
CA ASP A 89 7.38 -3.60 -12.08
C ASP A 89 7.02 -2.39 -12.97
N MET A 90 8.02 -1.71 -13.52
CA MET A 90 7.86 -0.67 -14.54
C MET A 90 8.13 -1.19 -15.95
#